data_AF-A0A9X2MK52-F1
#
_entry.id   AF-A0A9X2MK52-F1
#
_cell.length_a   1.000
_cell.length_b   1.000
_cell.length_c   1.000
_cell.angle_alpha   90.00
_cell.angle_beta   90.00
_cell.angle_gamma   90.00
#
_symmetry.space_group_name_H-M   'P 1'
#
loop_
_entity.id
_entity.type
_entity.pdbx_description
1 polymer ?
#
loop_
_entity_poly.entity_id
_entity_poly.type
_entity_poly.pdbx_seq_one_letter_code
_entity_poly.pdbx_strand_id
1 'polypeptide(L)'
;MYRKKARRGFLLAAAAGVAAASIWQAVPVSAETTAPAAAEKQAAKQESEDGHHERHRIHMSKEDFEAYRLKKLQEMADYFGIQTEGKSAQQLKEELAVAKEANKEKWEAFKAEHRAKRLEHLQKIAEKHGIKTDGKTEEQLREELMKAHGGKEQRRWKIHREQKQDGGATPKESPNAGAAPAPAPAPAQEKQT
;
A
#
# COMPACT_ATOMS: atom_id res chain seq x y z
N MET A 1 -31.12 -45.01 45.53
CA MET A 1 -31.86 -44.17 44.57
C MET A 1 -31.39 -44.50 43.16
N TYR A 2 -32.32 -44.87 42.27
CA TYR A 2 -32.09 -45.21 40.87
C TYR A 2 -32.05 -43.94 40.00
N ARG A 3 -31.12 -43.85 39.04
CA ARG A 3 -31.42 -43.49 37.63
C ARG A 3 -30.40 -44.14 36.68
N LYS A 4 -30.89 -45.09 35.88
CA LYS A 4 -30.27 -45.61 34.65
C LYS A 4 -30.34 -44.55 33.54
N LYS A 5 -29.34 -44.53 32.64
CA LYS A 5 -29.55 -44.66 31.19
C LYS A 5 -28.22 -44.83 30.46
N ALA A 6 -28.16 -45.88 29.68
CA ALA A 6 -27.09 -46.25 28.77
C ALA A 6 -27.40 -45.75 27.35
N ARG A 7 -26.37 -45.63 26.48
CA ARG A 7 -26.19 -46.42 25.23
C ARG A 7 -25.52 -45.65 24.09
N ARG A 8 -24.69 -46.42 23.35
CA ARG A 8 -24.30 -46.35 21.91
C ARG A 8 -23.28 -45.24 21.56
N GLY A 9 -22.13 -45.49 20.92
CA GLY A 9 -21.63 -46.65 20.18
C GLY A 9 -21.56 -46.35 18.68
N PHE A 10 -20.33 -46.25 18.15
CA PHE A 10 -19.86 -46.49 16.77
C PHE A 10 -20.40 -45.64 15.61
N LEU A 11 -19.50 -45.05 14.78
CA LEU A 11 -19.04 -45.64 13.52
C LEU A 11 -17.99 -44.76 12.79
N LEU A 12 -16.94 -45.42 12.32
CA LEU A 12 -15.99 -44.98 11.29
C LEU A 12 -16.68 -44.79 9.93
N ALA A 13 -16.15 -43.89 9.09
CA ALA A 13 -16.18 -44.02 7.63
C ALA A 13 -14.85 -43.50 7.05
N ALA A 14 -14.29 -44.28 6.13
CA ALA A 14 -12.96 -44.13 5.53
C ALA A 14 -13.07 -43.98 3.99
N ALA A 15 -11.98 -43.44 3.40
CA ALA A 15 -11.54 -43.54 1.99
C ALA A 15 -12.40 -42.80 0.93
N ALA A 16 -11.94 -42.29 -0.22
CA ALA A 16 -10.70 -42.25 -1.01
C ALA A 16 -10.80 -40.97 -1.88
N GLY A 17 -9.77 -40.20 -2.25
CA GLY A 17 -8.66 -40.54 -3.15
C GLY A 17 -9.01 -40.21 -4.61
N VAL A 18 -8.48 -39.13 -5.21
CA VAL A 18 -8.13 -39.01 -6.65
C VAL A 18 -6.97 -38.01 -6.80
N ALA A 19 -6.04 -38.37 -7.68
CA ALA A 19 -4.68 -37.87 -7.81
C ALA A 19 -4.49 -36.69 -8.79
N ALA A 20 -3.27 -36.15 -8.72
CA ALA A 20 -2.68 -35.11 -9.55
C ALA A 20 -2.51 -35.51 -11.03
N ALA A 21 -2.55 -34.52 -11.92
CA ALA A 21 -1.79 -34.53 -13.17
C ALA A 21 -1.48 -33.09 -13.62
N SER A 22 -0.20 -32.73 -13.53
CA SER A 22 0.39 -31.58 -14.21
C SER A 22 0.58 -31.93 -15.69
N ILE A 23 0.19 -31.02 -16.60
CA ILE A 23 0.67 -31.06 -17.98
C ILE A 23 1.23 -29.67 -18.31
N TRP A 24 2.55 -29.58 -18.23
CA TRP A 24 3.32 -28.59 -18.96
C TRP A 24 3.25 -28.94 -20.45
N GLN A 25 2.99 -27.96 -21.31
CA GLN A 25 3.42 -28.03 -22.69
C GLN A 25 4.31 -26.83 -23.00
N ALA A 26 5.55 -27.16 -23.31
CA ALA A 26 6.54 -26.31 -23.96
C ALA A 26 6.75 -26.86 -25.38
N VAL A 27 6.74 -25.99 -26.38
CA VAL A 27 7.30 -26.25 -27.73
C VAL A 27 7.64 -24.89 -28.39
N PRO A 28 8.53 -24.85 -29.40
CA PRO A 28 9.80 -24.13 -29.29
C PRO A 28 10.04 -23.13 -30.44
N VAL A 29 11.12 -22.36 -30.27
CA VAL A 29 12.12 -21.94 -31.27
C VAL A 29 11.69 -21.92 -32.75
N SER A 30 11.76 -20.74 -33.35
CA SER A 30 12.36 -20.58 -34.67
C SER A 30 13.29 -19.37 -34.65
N ALA A 31 14.58 -19.68 -34.72
CA ALA A 31 15.60 -18.75 -35.16
C ALA A 31 15.44 -18.56 -36.66
N GLU A 32 15.46 -17.33 -37.14
CA GLU A 32 15.98 -17.07 -38.49
C GLU A 32 16.90 -15.85 -38.42
N THR A 33 18.19 -16.16 -38.48
CA THR A 33 19.26 -15.24 -38.83
C THR A 33 19.20 -15.05 -40.34
N THR A 34 18.89 -13.84 -40.78
CA THR A 34 19.36 -13.30 -42.05
C THR A 34 19.95 -11.91 -41.80
N ALA A 35 21.28 -11.87 -41.89
CA ALA A 35 22.07 -10.68 -42.16
C ALA A 35 22.76 -10.92 -43.53
N PRO A 36 23.43 -9.95 -44.16
CA PRO A 36 23.37 -8.48 -44.05
C PRO A 36 23.22 -7.80 -45.44
N ALA A 37 22.82 -6.53 -45.51
CA ALA A 37 23.21 -5.67 -46.64
C ALA A 37 23.13 -4.19 -46.27
N ALA A 38 24.21 -3.48 -46.54
CA ALA A 38 24.46 -2.09 -46.20
C ALA A 38 23.82 -1.10 -47.20
N ALA A 39 23.33 0.03 -46.68
CA ALA A 39 23.26 1.35 -47.33
C ALA A 39 22.78 2.34 -46.24
N GLU A 40 23.67 3.13 -45.64
CA GLU A 40 24.06 4.47 -46.11
C GLU A 40 23.06 5.59 -45.71
N LYS A 41 23.48 6.30 -44.64
CA LYS A 41 23.39 7.75 -44.34
C LYS A 41 22.06 8.52 -44.40
N GLN A 42 21.78 9.08 -43.22
CA GLN A 42 21.39 10.48 -42.94
C GLN A 42 19.95 10.90 -43.31
N ALA A 43 19.14 11.18 -42.28
CA ALA A 43 18.71 12.54 -41.98
C ALA A 43 17.83 12.58 -40.72
N ALA A 44 17.98 13.66 -39.98
CA ALA A 44 17.38 13.97 -38.71
C ALA A 44 15.85 13.83 -38.67
N LYS A 45 15.35 13.11 -37.66
CA LYS A 45 14.18 13.54 -36.90
C LYS A 45 14.27 12.94 -35.50
N GLN A 46 15.06 13.59 -34.66
CA GLN A 46 15.14 13.28 -33.23
C GLN A 46 13.92 13.91 -32.56
N GLU A 47 12.79 13.22 -32.70
CA GLU A 47 11.63 13.39 -31.82
C GLU A 47 11.97 12.81 -30.44
N SER A 48 11.25 13.30 -29.43
CA SER A 48 11.22 12.89 -28.02
C SER A 48 12.29 13.48 -27.10
N GLU A 49 12.13 14.77 -26.82
CA GLU A 49 12.59 15.38 -25.56
C GLU A 49 11.38 15.64 -24.64
N ASP A 50 10.53 14.62 -24.46
CA ASP A 50 9.65 14.54 -23.30
C ASP A 50 10.23 13.46 -22.40
N GLY A 51 11.05 13.92 -21.44
CA GLY A 51 11.61 13.11 -20.38
C GLY A 51 10.49 12.57 -19.48
N HIS A 52 9.78 11.56 -19.97
CA HIS A 52 8.90 10.73 -19.17
C HIS A 52 9.78 10.05 -18.13
N HIS A 53 9.72 10.59 -16.92
CA HIS A 53 10.08 9.85 -15.74
C HIS A 53 9.17 8.62 -15.67
N GLU A 54 9.57 7.56 -16.35
CA GLU A 54 9.11 6.18 -16.20
C GLU A 54 9.47 5.76 -14.77
N ARG A 55 8.81 6.36 -13.78
CA ARG A 55 8.85 5.87 -12.42
C ARG A 55 8.16 4.53 -12.52
N HIS A 56 8.92 3.46 -12.39
CA HIS A 56 8.43 2.12 -12.11
C HIS A 56 7.62 2.11 -10.81
N ARG A 57 6.46 2.76 -10.81
CA ARG A 57 5.37 2.41 -9.92
C ARG A 57 4.75 1.21 -10.59
N ILE A 58 4.94 0.05 -9.97
CA ILE A 58 4.06 -1.09 -10.20
C ILE A 58 2.68 -0.60 -9.76
N HIS A 59 1.96 0.02 -10.70
CA HIS A 59 0.59 0.44 -10.50
C HIS A 59 -0.22 -0.85 -10.55
N MET A 60 -0.49 -1.42 -9.37
CA MET A 60 -1.48 -2.49 -9.28
C MET A 60 -2.77 -1.98 -9.95
N SER A 61 -3.38 -2.81 -10.78
CA SER A 61 -4.66 -2.45 -11.38
C SER A 61 -5.69 -2.22 -10.27
N LYS A 62 -6.76 -1.48 -10.58
CA LYS A 62 -7.83 -1.26 -9.61
C LYS A 62 -8.43 -2.60 -9.14
N GLU A 63 -8.54 -3.55 -10.04
CA GLU A 63 -9.03 -4.91 -9.80
C GLU A 63 -8.10 -5.68 -8.86
N ASP A 64 -6.78 -5.64 -9.10
CA ASP A 64 -5.79 -6.27 -8.21
C ASP A 64 -5.83 -5.66 -6.80
N PHE A 65 -6.01 -4.34 -6.72
CA PHE A 65 -6.13 -3.65 -5.45
C PHE A 65 -7.41 -4.05 -4.69
N GLU A 66 -8.54 -4.16 -5.39
CA GLU A 66 -9.80 -4.61 -4.80
C GLU A 66 -9.73 -6.06 -4.33
N ALA A 67 -9.15 -6.95 -5.15
CA ALA A 67 -8.91 -8.34 -4.78
C ALA A 67 -7.98 -8.46 -3.56
N TYR A 68 -6.89 -7.70 -3.53
CA TYR A 68 -5.98 -7.62 -2.39
C TYR A 68 -6.70 -7.13 -1.12
N ARG A 69 -7.50 -6.07 -1.24
CA ARG A 69 -8.27 -5.51 -0.13
C ARG A 69 -9.31 -6.51 0.39
N LEU A 70 -10.01 -7.19 -0.49
CA LEU A 70 -11.01 -8.20 -0.15
C LEU A 70 -10.35 -9.38 0.58
N LYS A 71 -9.24 -9.90 0.05
CA LYS A 71 -8.44 -10.95 0.69
C LYS A 71 -8.00 -10.55 2.11
N LYS A 72 -7.58 -9.30 2.30
CA LYS A 72 -7.21 -8.78 3.63
C LYS A 72 -8.39 -8.70 4.60
N LEU A 73 -9.58 -8.34 4.11
CA LEU A 73 -10.78 -8.36 4.94
C LEU A 73 -11.21 -9.77 5.31
N GLN A 74 -11.07 -10.73 4.39
CA GLN A 74 -11.34 -12.14 4.67
C GLN A 74 -10.39 -12.69 5.73
N GLU A 75 -9.08 -12.46 5.61
CA GLU A 75 -8.09 -12.88 6.62
C GLU A 75 -8.42 -12.34 8.02
N MET A 76 -8.86 -11.09 8.10
CA MET A 76 -9.33 -10.50 9.35
C MET A 76 -10.64 -11.15 9.83
N ALA A 77 -11.61 -11.33 8.95
CA ALA A 77 -12.90 -11.92 9.29
C ALA A 77 -12.73 -13.35 9.81
N ASP A 78 -11.89 -14.16 9.16
CA ASP A 78 -11.53 -15.52 9.57
C ASP A 78 -10.92 -15.52 10.99
N TYR A 79 -10.01 -14.58 11.27
CA TYR A 79 -9.43 -14.43 12.60
C TYR A 79 -10.49 -14.11 13.67
N PHE A 80 -11.47 -13.27 13.33
CA PHE A 80 -12.60 -12.93 14.22
C PHE A 80 -13.71 -14.00 14.24
N GLY A 81 -13.66 -15.02 13.38
CA GLY A 81 -14.68 -16.06 13.26
C GLY A 81 -15.94 -15.60 12.51
N ILE A 82 -15.82 -14.59 11.66
CA ILE A 82 -16.91 -14.06 10.84
C ILE A 82 -16.95 -14.84 9.53
N GLN A 83 -18.13 -15.37 9.16
CA GLN A 83 -18.29 -16.07 7.89
C GLN A 83 -18.10 -15.11 6.71
N THR A 84 -17.25 -15.48 5.74
CA THR A 84 -16.85 -14.63 4.61
C THR A 84 -17.53 -14.99 3.28
N GLU A 85 -18.21 -16.13 3.21
CA GLU A 85 -18.87 -16.65 2.01
C GLU A 85 -20.02 -15.74 1.55
N GLY A 86 -19.98 -15.29 0.30
CA GLY A 86 -21.03 -14.47 -0.32
C GLY A 86 -21.12 -13.02 0.16
N LYS A 87 -20.25 -12.58 1.07
CA LYS A 87 -20.28 -11.20 1.59
C LYS A 87 -19.47 -10.24 0.74
N SER A 88 -19.99 -9.02 0.61
CA SER A 88 -19.27 -7.93 -0.05
C SER A 88 -18.18 -7.35 0.84
N ALA A 89 -17.19 -6.68 0.23
CA ALA A 89 -16.12 -6.00 0.96
C ALA A 89 -16.61 -4.82 1.83
N GLN A 90 -17.85 -4.35 1.68
CA GLN A 90 -18.45 -3.34 2.57
C GLN A 90 -19.04 -4.00 3.80
N GLN A 91 -19.85 -5.06 3.62
CA GLN A 91 -20.44 -5.84 4.71
C GLN A 91 -19.36 -6.39 5.66
N LEU A 92 -18.27 -6.94 5.10
CA LEU A 92 -17.15 -7.42 5.91
C LEU A 92 -16.51 -6.32 6.78
N LYS A 93 -16.48 -5.07 6.30
CA LYS A 93 -15.92 -3.96 7.11
C LYS A 93 -16.81 -3.60 8.27
N GLU A 94 -18.11 -3.56 8.06
CA GLU A 94 -19.08 -3.23 9.09
C GLU A 94 -19.08 -4.29 10.19
N GLU A 95 -19.16 -5.57 9.80
CA GLU A 95 -19.08 -6.68 10.75
C GLU A 95 -17.74 -6.70 11.51
N LEU A 96 -16.62 -6.44 10.81
CA LEU A 96 -15.32 -6.32 11.46
C LEU A 96 -15.24 -5.12 12.41
N ALA A 97 -15.89 -4.00 12.10
CA ALA A 97 -15.91 -2.84 13.00
C ALA A 97 -16.62 -3.20 14.31
N VAL A 98 -17.79 -3.85 14.22
CA VAL A 98 -18.52 -4.35 15.38
C VAL A 98 -17.69 -5.37 16.15
N ALA A 99 -17.04 -6.32 15.46
CA ALA A 99 -16.21 -7.34 16.11
C ALA A 99 -14.97 -6.76 16.82
N LYS A 100 -14.36 -5.70 16.25
CA LYS A 100 -13.25 -4.97 16.88
C LYS A 100 -13.69 -4.23 18.14
N GLU A 101 -14.87 -3.62 18.11
CA GLU A 101 -15.42 -2.89 19.26
C GLU A 101 -15.85 -3.86 20.37
N ALA A 102 -16.47 -4.98 20.00
CA ALA A 102 -16.89 -6.02 20.94
C ALA A 102 -15.69 -6.74 21.58
N ASN A 103 -14.62 -7.00 20.82
CA ASN A 103 -13.46 -7.78 21.26
C ASN A 103 -12.14 -7.01 21.10
N LYS A 104 -12.00 -5.90 21.82
CA LYS A 104 -10.79 -5.06 21.78
C LYS A 104 -9.51 -5.82 22.13
N GLU A 105 -9.56 -6.73 23.09
CA GLU A 105 -8.42 -7.56 23.48
C GLU A 105 -7.94 -8.46 22.33
N LYS A 106 -8.88 -9.10 21.63
CA LYS A 106 -8.58 -9.94 20.45
C LYS A 106 -7.99 -9.11 19.31
N TRP A 107 -8.44 -7.86 19.14
CA TRP A 107 -7.88 -6.91 18.19
C TRP A 107 -6.45 -6.47 18.55
N GLU A 108 -6.16 -6.21 19.83
CA GLU A 108 -4.81 -5.91 20.28
C GLU A 108 -3.86 -7.10 20.08
N ALA A 109 -4.31 -8.32 20.41
CA ALA A 109 -3.55 -9.54 20.17
C ALA A 109 -3.24 -9.72 18.68
N PHE A 110 -4.22 -9.52 17.80
CA PHE A 110 -4.04 -9.56 16.34
C PHE A 110 -2.97 -8.57 15.86
N LYS A 111 -3.02 -7.32 16.34
CA LYS A 111 -2.03 -6.30 16.01
C LYS A 111 -0.65 -6.66 16.53
N ALA A 112 -0.55 -7.23 17.73
CA ALA A 112 0.73 -7.66 18.31
C ALA A 112 1.35 -8.79 17.48
N GLU A 113 0.57 -9.81 17.12
CA GLU A 113 1.03 -10.93 16.30
C GLU A 113 1.49 -10.46 14.91
N HIS A 114 0.72 -9.59 14.25
CA HIS A 114 1.11 -9.05 12.94
C HIS A 114 2.31 -8.11 13.01
N ARG A 115 2.49 -7.36 14.11
CA ARG A 115 3.71 -6.57 14.34
C ARG A 115 4.92 -7.48 14.49
N ALA A 116 4.82 -8.56 15.26
CA ALA A 116 5.89 -9.54 15.40
C ALA A 116 6.27 -10.17 14.05
N LYS A 117 5.30 -10.65 13.27
CA LYS A 117 5.51 -11.18 11.91
C LYS A 117 6.22 -10.18 10.99
N ARG A 118 5.83 -8.91 11.07
CA ARG A 118 6.46 -7.83 10.28
C ARG A 118 7.89 -7.58 10.73
N LEU A 119 8.16 -7.57 12.03
CA LEU A 119 9.49 -7.41 12.58
C LEU A 119 10.41 -8.56 12.13
N GLU A 120 9.97 -9.81 12.22
CA GLU A 120 10.72 -10.96 11.70
C GLU A 120 11.01 -10.82 10.20
N HIS A 121 10.03 -10.36 9.42
CA HIS A 121 10.23 -10.12 8.00
C HIS A 121 11.28 -9.03 7.74
N LEU A 122 11.25 -7.93 8.50
CA LEU A 122 12.24 -6.86 8.41
C LEU A 122 13.64 -7.35 8.81
N GLN A 123 13.75 -8.18 9.85
CA GLN A 123 15.03 -8.78 10.24
C GLN A 123 15.60 -9.65 9.11
N LYS A 124 14.76 -10.50 8.49
CA LYS A 124 15.17 -11.31 7.33
C LYS A 124 15.64 -10.47 6.15
N ILE A 125 14.99 -9.33 5.89
CA ILE A 125 15.44 -8.41 4.83
C ILE A 125 16.75 -7.75 5.25
N ALA A 126 16.85 -7.25 6.49
CA ALA A 126 18.05 -6.61 7.02
C ALA A 126 19.29 -7.53 6.95
N GLU A 127 19.14 -8.80 7.31
CA GLU A 127 20.18 -9.83 7.17
C GLU A 127 20.64 -9.98 5.71
N LYS A 128 19.71 -9.99 4.74
CA LYS A 128 20.04 -10.02 3.30
C LYS A 128 20.84 -8.80 2.85
N HIS A 129 20.70 -7.66 3.52
CA HIS A 129 21.48 -6.44 3.25
C HIS A 129 22.72 -6.29 4.14
N GLY A 130 23.04 -7.29 4.98
CA GLY A 130 24.18 -7.21 5.90
C GLY A 130 23.99 -6.19 7.04
N ILE A 131 22.75 -5.83 7.36
CA ILE A 131 22.42 -4.95 8.47
C ILE A 131 22.30 -5.78 9.75
N LYS A 132 23.00 -5.39 10.82
CA LYS A 132 22.87 -6.02 12.15
C LYS A 132 21.45 -5.84 12.69
N THR A 133 20.80 -6.91 13.14
CA THR A 133 19.41 -6.93 13.61
C THR A 133 19.25 -6.96 15.13
N ASP A 134 20.33 -7.23 15.88
CA ASP A 134 20.30 -7.39 17.33
C ASP A 134 19.92 -6.10 18.05
N GLY A 135 18.84 -6.16 18.83
CA GLY A 135 18.38 -5.07 19.69
C GLY A 135 17.73 -3.88 18.97
N LYS A 136 17.53 -3.95 17.65
CA LYS A 136 16.90 -2.87 16.87
C LYS A 136 15.38 -2.95 16.89
N THR A 137 14.73 -1.79 16.94
CA THR A 137 13.27 -1.68 16.82
C THR A 137 12.82 -1.80 15.36
N GLU A 138 11.51 -2.05 15.15
CA GLU A 138 10.90 -2.12 13.81
C GLU A 138 11.21 -0.87 12.97
N GLU A 139 11.11 0.31 13.60
CA GLU A 139 11.33 1.60 12.96
C GLU A 139 12.78 1.78 12.54
N GLN A 140 13.73 1.44 13.41
CA GLN A 140 15.17 1.51 13.11
C GLN A 140 15.55 0.58 11.95
N LEU A 141 15.05 -0.66 11.96
CA LEU A 141 15.27 -1.60 10.86
C LEU A 141 14.71 -1.05 9.54
N ARG A 142 13.52 -0.45 9.57
CA ARG A 142 12.90 0.14 8.39
C ARG A 142 13.69 1.32 7.84
N GLU A 143 14.19 2.20 8.71
CA GLU A 143 15.02 3.34 8.30
C GLU A 143 16.35 2.89 7.70
N GLU A 144 17.03 1.93 8.32
CA GLU A 144 18.29 1.40 7.81
C GLU A 144 18.10 0.66 6.48
N LEU A 145 17.04 -0.14 6.36
CA LEU A 145 16.67 -0.79 5.11
C LEU A 145 16.35 0.21 4.01
N MET A 146 15.60 1.28 4.32
CA MET A 146 15.31 2.34 3.38
C MET A 146 16.59 3.05 2.91
N LYS A 147 17.53 3.29 3.83
CA LYS A 147 18.84 3.88 3.51
C LYS A 147 19.66 2.97 2.60
N ALA A 148 19.66 1.66 2.86
CA ALA A 148 20.36 0.65 2.06
C ALA A 148 19.75 0.47 0.65
N HIS A 149 18.42 0.47 0.53
CA HIS A 149 17.73 0.23 -0.74
C HIS A 149 17.67 1.45 -1.68
N GLY A 150 17.87 2.66 -1.17
CA GLY A 150 17.82 3.84 -2.02
C GLY A 150 17.49 5.13 -1.31
N GLY A 151 18.27 5.52 -0.30
CA GLY A 151 18.29 6.90 0.21
C GLY A 151 18.55 8.01 -0.83
N LYS A 152 18.67 7.66 -2.12
CA LYS A 152 18.73 8.57 -3.28
C LYS A 152 17.47 9.43 -3.40
N GLU A 153 16.29 8.95 -2.99
CA GLU A 153 15.05 9.74 -3.06
C GLU A 153 15.00 10.86 -2.00
N GLN A 154 15.60 10.63 -0.82
CA GLN A 154 15.80 11.68 0.19
C GLN A 154 16.77 12.77 -0.31
N ARG A 155 17.88 12.41 -0.98
CA ARG A 155 18.77 13.39 -1.63
C ARG A 155 18.02 14.19 -2.70
N ARG A 156 17.24 13.53 -3.55
CA ARG A 156 16.48 14.20 -4.62
C ARG A 156 15.41 15.15 -4.09
N TRP A 157 14.69 14.77 -3.03
CA TRP A 157 13.67 15.63 -2.41
C TRP A 157 14.29 16.81 -1.65
N LYS A 158 15.45 16.61 -0.99
CA LYS A 158 16.15 17.69 -0.30
C LYS A 158 16.75 18.72 -1.27
N ILE A 159 17.35 18.25 -2.37
CA ILE A 159 17.89 19.12 -3.44
C ILE A 159 16.79 19.98 -4.09
N HIS A 160 15.60 19.43 -4.37
CA HIS A 160 14.49 20.23 -4.90
C HIS A 160 13.88 21.21 -3.90
N ARG A 161 13.95 20.92 -2.59
CA ARG A 161 13.43 21.81 -1.54
C ARG A 161 14.35 23.01 -1.30
N GLU A 162 15.67 22.80 -1.32
CA GLU A 162 16.68 23.87 -1.22
C GLU A 162 16.68 24.75 -2.49
N GLN A 163 16.63 24.17 -3.70
CA GLN A 163 16.53 24.96 -4.94
C GLN A 163 15.27 25.84 -5.04
N LYS A 164 14.15 25.45 -4.41
CA LYS A 164 12.92 26.24 -4.40
C LYS A 164 12.95 27.39 -3.39
N GLN A 165 13.84 27.34 -2.39
CA GLN A 165 14.01 28.43 -1.42
C GLN A 165 14.96 29.51 -1.95
N ASP A 166 15.91 29.16 -2.81
CA ASP A 166 16.89 30.11 -3.36
C ASP A 166 16.44 30.77 -4.69
N GLY A 167 15.47 30.18 -5.41
CA GLY A 167 14.99 30.67 -6.71
C GLY A 167 13.71 31.53 -6.69
N GLY A 168 13.23 31.92 -5.51
CA GLY A 168 11.88 32.48 -5.32
C GLY A 168 11.80 33.91 -4.81
N ALA A 169 12.76 34.79 -5.16
CA ALA A 169 12.65 36.23 -4.92
C ALA A 169 12.40 36.98 -6.23
N THR A 170 11.23 36.82 -6.83
CA THR A 170 10.69 37.81 -7.76
C THR A 170 9.65 38.65 -7.02
N PRO A 171 9.90 39.94 -6.75
CA PRO A 171 8.88 40.83 -6.23
C PRO A 171 7.82 41.00 -7.31
N LYS A 172 6.65 40.38 -7.13
CA LYS A 172 5.46 40.75 -7.92
C LYS A 172 4.97 42.09 -7.39
N GLU A 173 5.44 43.13 -8.05
CA GLU A 173 4.80 44.43 -8.13
C GLU A 173 3.36 44.23 -8.59
N SER A 174 2.41 44.40 -7.67
CA SER A 174 0.97 44.43 -7.96
C SER A 174 0.59 45.81 -8.49
N PRO A 175 0.10 45.94 -9.74
CA PRO A 175 -0.53 47.18 -10.15
C PRO A 175 -2.01 47.18 -9.68
N ASN A 176 -2.29 48.15 -8.82
CA ASN A 176 -3.46 49.05 -8.89
C ASN A 176 -4.86 48.42 -9.10
N ALA A 177 -5.65 48.39 -8.02
CA ALA A 177 -7.08 48.70 -8.08
C ALA A 177 -7.60 48.97 -6.66
N GLY A 178 -8.16 50.16 -6.42
CA GLY A 178 -8.96 50.41 -5.21
C GLY A 178 -8.89 51.85 -4.71
N ALA A 179 -9.40 52.78 -5.52
CA ALA A 179 -9.70 54.14 -5.09
C ALA A 179 -10.60 54.14 -3.84
N ALA A 180 -10.16 54.86 -2.81
CA ALA A 180 -11.01 55.27 -1.71
C ALA A 180 -12.09 56.25 -2.21
N PRO A 181 -13.29 56.18 -1.65
CA PRO A 181 -13.86 57.42 -1.12
C PRO A 181 -14.27 57.32 0.36
N ALA A 182 -13.91 58.41 1.04
CA ALA A 182 -14.20 58.93 2.38
C ALA A 182 -15.25 58.24 3.30
N PRO A 183 -14.98 58.21 4.63
CA PRO A 183 -15.98 57.92 5.64
C PRO A 183 -16.86 59.15 5.94
N ALA A 184 -18.18 58.99 5.87
CA ALA A 184 -19.14 59.95 6.40
C ALA A 184 -19.71 59.46 7.75
N PRO A 185 -19.96 60.37 8.70
CA PRO A 185 -20.07 60.09 10.14
C PRO A 185 -21.42 59.54 10.60
N ALA A 186 -21.37 58.71 11.64
CA ALA A 186 -22.52 58.22 12.39
C ALA A 186 -23.21 59.33 13.20
N PRO A 187 -24.55 59.39 13.22
CA PRO A 187 -25.27 60.09 14.28
C PRO A 187 -25.80 59.13 15.36
N ALA A 188 -25.38 59.46 16.59
CA ALA A 188 -26.15 59.51 17.83
C ALA A 188 -26.91 58.26 18.32
N GLN A 189 -26.39 57.73 19.42
CA GLN A 189 -27.19 57.09 20.46
C GLN A 189 -28.13 58.13 21.09
N GLU A 190 -29.44 57.89 21.07
CA GLU A 190 -30.37 58.49 22.03
C GLU A 190 -30.68 57.45 23.12
N LYS A 191 -30.16 57.73 24.31
CA LYS A 191 -30.72 57.27 25.58
C LYS A 191 -31.87 58.20 25.93
N GLN A 192 -33.01 57.64 26.32
CA GLN A 192 -34.08 58.22 27.17
C GLN A 192 -35.23 57.20 27.14
N THR A 193 -35.93 56.83 28.21
CA THR A 193 -35.87 57.05 29.66
C THR A 193 -36.74 55.94 30.24
#